data_AF-A0A7W9FJT5-F1
#
_entry.id   AF-A0A7W9FJT5-F1
#
_cell.length_a   1.000
_cell.length_b   1.000
_cell.length_c   1.000
_cell.angle_alpha   90.00
_cell.angle_beta   90.00
_cell.angle_gamma   90.00
#
_symmetry.space_group_name_H-M   'P 1'
#
loop_
_entity.id
_entity.type
_entity.pdbx_description
1 polymer ?
#
loop_
_entity_poly.entity_id
_entity_poly.type
_entity_poly.pdbx_seq_one_letter_code
_entity_poly.pdbx_strand_id
1 'polypeptide(L)'
;MTGNQSFPSGTSPHDPVVTSPYTDQAAKKSARPWYRKKRFILPTGVLALFVAAGIAGGGGDVPETEAAPQGTSVASPSTAQPTADIGAEASARAERKAQESAQAEAEAEAAKKADAEAKAEADAQASQEAEAKAEAEAEAEAQAAEEAAAGTVSQQNALRSAENYLDFTAFSRPGLIDQLEFEGYSTADATWAVDRLTVDWKEQAVKSAANYLDFTSFSRQGLIDQLVFEGFTAEQATYGVDQTGL
;
A
#
# COMPACT_ATOMS: atom_id res chain seq x y z
N MET A 1 47.23 -2.53 -91.59
CA MET A 1 46.38 -3.64 -91.12
C MET A 1 45.29 -3.04 -90.25
N THR A 2 44.04 -3.19 -90.72
CA THR A 2 42.76 -3.15 -90.00
C THR A 2 42.45 -1.96 -89.07
N GLY A 3 41.61 -1.05 -89.58
CA GLY A 3 40.90 -0.06 -88.80
C GLY A 3 39.80 -0.69 -87.93
N ASN A 4 39.61 -0.12 -86.74
CA ASN A 4 38.58 -0.52 -85.79
C ASN A 4 37.42 0.49 -85.88
N GLN A 5 36.28 0.03 -86.37
CA GLN A 5 35.09 0.83 -86.61
C GLN A 5 34.27 0.99 -85.32
N SER A 6 33.87 2.24 -85.06
CA SER A 6 32.80 2.63 -84.15
C SER A 6 31.46 2.01 -84.56
N PHE A 7 30.67 1.58 -83.59
CA PHE A 7 29.22 1.40 -83.76
C PHE A 7 28.46 2.27 -82.74
N PRO A 8 27.49 3.08 -83.19
CA PRO A 8 26.71 3.97 -82.34
C PRO A 8 25.45 3.33 -81.76
N SER A 9 24.97 3.95 -80.68
CA SER A 9 23.76 3.67 -79.90
C SER A 9 22.45 4.03 -80.61
N GLY A 10 21.38 3.26 -80.34
CA GLY A 10 19.97 3.62 -80.55
C GLY A 10 19.05 2.55 -79.91
N THR A 11 18.41 2.82 -78.76
CA THR A 11 17.00 3.28 -78.55
C THR A 11 15.94 2.38 -79.19
N SER A 12 15.28 1.45 -78.47
CA SER A 12 14.07 1.58 -77.60
C SER A 12 12.87 0.87 -78.28
N PRO A 13 11.68 0.68 -77.66
CA PRO A 13 11.32 0.04 -76.39
C PRO A 13 10.23 -1.04 -76.59
N HIS A 14 10.08 -2.00 -75.66
CA HIS A 14 8.82 -2.75 -75.51
C HIS A 14 8.62 -3.15 -74.04
N ASP A 15 7.70 -2.46 -73.38
CA ASP A 15 7.05 -2.92 -72.15
C ASP A 15 6.20 -4.17 -72.44
N PRO A 16 5.88 -4.96 -71.41
CA PRO A 16 4.57 -4.73 -70.82
C PRO A 16 4.58 -4.57 -69.30
N VAL A 17 3.83 -3.55 -68.91
CA VAL A 17 3.26 -3.27 -67.59
C VAL A 17 2.71 -4.56 -66.96
N VAL A 18 3.34 -5.05 -65.90
CA VAL A 18 2.66 -5.92 -64.93
C VAL A 18 1.92 -5.00 -63.98
N THR A 19 0.66 -4.76 -64.31
CA THR A 19 -0.33 -4.28 -63.37
C THR A 19 -0.51 -5.37 -62.31
N SER A 20 -0.11 -5.09 -61.07
CA SER A 20 -0.53 -5.88 -59.91
C SER A 20 -1.88 -5.35 -59.44
N PRO A 21 -2.99 -6.09 -59.59
CA PRO A 21 -4.25 -5.73 -58.97
C PRO A 21 -4.29 -6.29 -57.55
N TYR A 22 -3.74 -5.55 -56.59
CA TYR A 22 -4.19 -5.68 -55.20
C TYR A 22 -4.44 -4.31 -54.62
N THR A 23 -5.63 -3.81 -54.95
CA THR A 23 -6.41 -2.88 -54.16
C THR A 23 -6.27 -3.14 -52.67
N ASP A 24 -5.83 -2.10 -51.96
CA ASP A 24 -6.47 -1.55 -50.78
C ASP A 24 -7.56 -2.41 -50.13
N GLN A 25 -7.24 -2.99 -48.98
CA GLN A 25 -8.19 -3.05 -47.87
C GLN A 25 -7.47 -2.83 -46.55
N ALA A 26 -7.54 -1.59 -46.10
CA ALA A 26 -7.62 -1.23 -44.71
C ALA A 26 -8.72 -2.06 -44.00
N ALA A 27 -8.36 -3.20 -43.42
CA ALA A 27 -9.20 -3.93 -42.47
C ALA A 27 -8.70 -3.66 -41.04
N LYS A 28 -9.27 -2.63 -40.42
CA LYS A 28 -9.24 -2.42 -38.97
C LYS A 28 -9.78 -3.68 -38.26
N LYS A 29 -8.91 -4.57 -37.79
CA LYS A 29 -9.30 -5.57 -36.78
C LYS A 29 -9.39 -4.88 -35.43
N SER A 30 -10.59 -4.43 -35.10
CA SER A 30 -10.95 -4.12 -33.71
C SER A 30 -10.97 -5.43 -32.92
N ALA A 31 -9.93 -5.67 -32.11
CA ALA A 31 -9.96 -6.70 -31.09
C ALA A 31 -10.97 -6.28 -30.01
N ARG A 32 -12.23 -6.72 -30.14
CA ARG A 32 -13.20 -6.57 -29.05
C ARG A 32 -12.91 -7.67 -28.03
N PRO A 33 -12.69 -7.34 -26.74
CA PRO A 33 -12.46 -8.36 -25.73
C PRO A 33 -13.72 -9.20 -25.54
N TRP A 34 -13.59 -10.51 -25.76
CA TRP A 34 -14.65 -11.52 -25.69
C TRP A 34 -15.26 -11.66 -24.28
N TYR A 35 -14.55 -11.28 -23.22
CA TYR A 35 -14.96 -11.58 -21.85
C TYR A 35 -15.67 -10.42 -21.14
N ARG A 36 -16.94 -10.17 -21.49
CA ARG A 36 -17.90 -9.55 -20.56
C ARG A 36 -19.26 -10.22 -20.68
N LYS A 37 -19.40 -11.37 -20.04
CA LYS A 37 -20.70 -11.95 -19.65
C LYS A 37 -20.47 -13.04 -18.60
N LYS A 38 -20.65 -12.67 -17.34
CA LYS A 38 -21.43 -13.39 -16.31
C LYS A 38 -21.41 -12.57 -15.01
N ARG A 39 -22.55 -11.92 -14.74
CA ARG A 39 -23.03 -11.61 -13.38
C ARG A 39 -23.65 -12.91 -12.83
N PHE A 40 -23.55 -13.17 -11.52
CA PHE A 40 -24.62 -13.58 -10.59
C PHE A 40 -24.00 -14.15 -9.27
N ILE A 41 -24.05 -13.42 -8.15
CA ILE A 41 -24.87 -13.62 -6.91
C ILE A 41 -24.34 -14.70 -5.93
N LEU A 42 -23.96 -14.33 -4.69
CA LEU A 42 -24.68 -14.58 -3.41
C LEU A 42 -23.87 -14.09 -2.17
N PRO A 43 -24.50 -13.94 -0.98
CA PRO A 43 -24.30 -12.88 -0.01
C PRO A 43 -23.45 -13.31 1.19
N THR A 44 -22.70 -12.37 1.75
CA THR A 44 -22.29 -12.42 3.16
C THR A 44 -23.38 -11.68 3.95
N GLY A 45 -24.04 -12.26 4.94
CA GLY A 45 -23.53 -13.16 5.96
C GLY A 45 -23.59 -12.39 7.28
N VAL A 46 -24.72 -12.55 7.97
CA VAL A 46 -25.09 -11.95 9.27
C VAL A 46 -23.99 -12.11 10.30
N LEU A 47 -23.63 -11.02 11.01
CA LEU A 47 -23.25 -11.11 12.42
C LEU A 47 -23.57 -9.80 13.17
N ALA A 48 -24.81 -9.69 13.64
CA ALA A 48 -25.17 -8.80 14.73
C ALA A 48 -25.66 -9.69 15.87
N LEU A 49 -24.85 -9.83 16.93
CA LEU A 49 -25.27 -10.48 18.17
C LEU A 49 -24.63 -9.76 19.37
N PHE A 50 -25.48 -8.95 19.98
CA PHE A 50 -25.56 -8.50 21.38
C PHE A 50 -24.53 -9.02 22.39
N VAL A 51 -24.01 -8.09 23.21
CA VAL A 51 -24.12 -8.17 24.69
C VAL A 51 -24.30 -6.76 25.26
N ALA A 52 -25.51 -6.45 25.73
CA ALA A 52 -25.77 -5.32 26.63
C ALA A 52 -26.66 -5.83 27.78
N ALA A 53 -26.04 -6.04 28.94
CA ALA A 53 -26.62 -6.21 30.27
C ALA A 53 -25.45 -6.03 31.24
N GLY A 54 -25.45 -5.22 32.29
CA GLY A 54 -26.45 -4.41 33.00
C GLY A 54 -25.87 -4.14 34.41
N ILE A 55 -26.62 -3.39 35.25
CA ILE A 55 -26.47 -3.24 36.73
C ILE A 55 -25.46 -2.13 37.14
N ALA A 56 -25.70 -1.17 38.04
CA ALA A 56 -26.73 -0.84 39.05
C ALA A 56 -26.81 0.71 39.15
N GLY A 57 -27.97 1.35 39.39
CA GLY A 57 -28.57 1.56 40.71
C GLY A 57 -27.97 2.83 41.38
N GLY A 58 -28.68 3.82 41.89
CA GLY A 58 -30.09 4.05 42.18
C GLY A 58 -30.16 5.21 43.19
N GLY A 59 -31.29 5.93 43.22
CA GLY A 59 -31.76 6.66 44.40
C GLY A 59 -31.19 8.06 44.66
N GLY A 60 -31.79 9.07 44.03
CA GLY A 60 -31.79 10.44 44.55
C GLY A 60 -33.16 10.74 45.16
N ASP A 61 -33.30 10.56 46.47
CA ASP A 61 -34.47 10.97 47.24
C ASP A 61 -34.13 12.23 48.04
N VAL A 62 -34.76 13.34 47.67
CA VAL A 62 -34.91 14.53 48.50
C VAL A 62 -36.15 14.37 49.37
N PRO A 63 -36.11 14.69 50.67
CA PRO A 63 -37.32 14.94 51.42
C PRO A 63 -37.43 16.44 51.76
N GLU A 64 -38.47 17.05 51.24
CA GLU A 64 -39.14 18.20 51.82
C GLU A 64 -40.44 17.68 52.43
N THR A 65 -40.73 17.99 53.70
CA THR A 65 -42.08 18.24 54.28
C THR A 65 -42.01 18.23 55.83
N GLU A 66 -42.06 19.45 56.38
CA GLU A 66 -43.00 19.93 57.41
C GLU A 66 -43.68 18.93 58.39
N ALA A 67 -43.50 19.13 59.70
CA ALA A 67 -44.57 19.06 60.71
C ALA A 67 -44.09 19.48 62.11
N ALA A 68 -44.78 20.45 62.70
CA ALA A 68 -44.84 20.68 64.16
C ALA A 68 -45.72 19.60 64.82
N PRO A 69 -45.66 19.36 66.15
CA PRO A 69 -46.42 20.22 67.08
C PRO A 69 -45.86 20.40 68.53
N GLN A 70 -46.22 21.55 69.11
CA GLN A 70 -46.68 21.86 70.49
C GLN A 70 -46.08 21.10 71.72
N GLY A 71 -45.62 21.87 72.72
CA GLY A 71 -45.45 21.36 74.10
C GLY A 71 -44.68 22.30 75.04
N THR A 72 -45.42 23.05 75.86
CA THR A 72 -45.03 24.01 76.91
C THR A 72 -43.93 23.56 77.90
N SER A 73 -43.06 24.48 78.31
CA SER A 73 -42.73 24.68 79.73
C SER A 73 -42.04 26.03 79.99
N VAL A 74 -42.52 26.69 81.03
CA VAL A 74 -42.12 27.97 81.61
C VAL A 74 -40.79 27.89 82.35
N ALA A 75 -39.95 28.93 82.23
CA ALA A 75 -39.22 29.54 83.37
C ALA A 75 -38.46 30.79 82.94
N SER A 76 -38.92 31.93 83.45
CA SER A 76 -38.10 33.12 83.73
C SER A 76 -37.13 32.76 84.88
N PRO A 77 -35.90 33.31 84.98
CA PRO A 77 -35.80 34.67 85.52
C PRO A 77 -34.67 35.54 84.93
N SER A 78 -34.98 36.83 84.87
CA SER A 78 -34.23 37.93 85.50
C SER A 78 -32.73 38.11 85.21
N THR A 79 -32.47 39.22 84.50
CA THR A 79 -31.51 40.28 84.84
C THR A 79 -30.04 39.92 85.08
N ALA A 80 -29.18 40.23 84.10
CA ALA A 80 -28.00 41.07 84.29
C ALA A 80 -27.23 41.25 82.97
N GLN A 81 -27.30 42.44 82.38
CA GLN A 81 -26.07 43.04 81.83
C GLN A 81 -25.31 43.64 83.02
N PRO A 82 -23.98 43.53 83.05
CA PRO A 82 -23.20 44.65 82.53
C PRO A 82 -21.91 44.17 81.79
N THR A 83 -21.70 44.64 80.56
CA THR A 83 -20.68 45.64 80.18
C THR A 83 -19.26 45.10 79.95
N ALA A 84 -18.71 45.52 78.80
CA ALA A 84 -17.30 45.72 78.48
C ALA A 84 -16.44 44.50 78.10
N ASP A 85 -16.38 44.19 76.80
CA ASP A 85 -15.13 44.25 76.02
C ASP A 85 -15.43 44.17 74.50
N ILE A 86 -15.82 45.30 73.89
CA ILE A 86 -16.05 45.40 72.43
C ILE A 86 -14.71 45.63 71.68
N GLY A 87 -13.58 45.65 72.39
CA GLY A 87 -12.24 45.85 71.81
C GLY A 87 -11.54 44.55 71.39
N ALA A 88 -11.53 43.53 72.25
CA ALA A 88 -10.83 42.27 71.96
C ALA A 88 -11.56 41.38 70.94
N GLU A 89 -12.90 41.35 70.95
CA GLU A 89 -13.69 40.58 70.00
C GLU A 89 -13.67 41.18 68.57
N ALA A 90 -13.48 42.50 68.46
CA ALA A 90 -13.31 43.18 67.18
C ALA A 90 -11.93 42.90 66.55
N SER A 91 -10.87 42.82 67.37
CA SER A 91 -9.51 42.49 66.92
C SER A 91 -9.40 41.02 66.48
N ALA A 92 -9.96 40.10 67.27
CA ALA A 92 -9.95 38.67 66.95
C ALA A 92 -10.82 38.31 65.72
N ARG A 93 -11.89 39.08 65.45
CA ARG A 93 -12.72 38.93 64.25
C ARG A 93 -12.06 39.51 63.01
N ALA A 94 -11.25 40.58 63.15
CA ALA A 94 -10.46 41.13 62.06
C ALA A 94 -9.31 40.19 61.64
N GLU A 95 -8.62 39.57 62.60
CA GLU A 95 -7.57 38.58 62.33
C GLU A 95 -8.11 37.30 61.69
N ARG A 96 -9.27 36.80 62.13
CA ARG A 96 -9.94 35.65 61.50
C ARG A 96 -10.34 35.91 60.05
N LYS A 97 -10.86 37.11 59.76
CA LYS A 97 -11.26 37.50 58.40
C LYS A 97 -10.06 37.67 57.46
N ALA A 98 -8.92 38.13 57.99
CA ALA A 98 -7.67 38.24 57.25
C ALA A 98 -7.03 36.85 56.98
N GLN A 99 -7.14 35.91 57.91
CA GLN A 99 -6.69 34.52 57.71
C GLN A 99 -7.58 33.77 56.71
N GLU A 100 -8.90 33.98 56.75
CA GLU A 100 -9.85 33.36 55.83
C GLU A 100 -9.69 33.88 54.39
N SER A 101 -9.37 35.18 54.21
CA SER A 101 -9.02 35.72 52.89
C SER A 101 -7.67 35.22 52.36
N ALA A 102 -6.67 35.08 53.23
CA ALA A 102 -5.36 34.54 52.84
C ALA A 102 -5.43 33.04 52.49
N GLN A 103 -6.29 32.29 53.19
CA GLN A 103 -6.53 30.88 52.90
C GLN A 103 -7.30 30.71 51.58
N ALA A 104 -8.30 31.55 51.30
CA ALA A 104 -9.03 31.53 50.03
C ALA A 104 -8.15 31.87 48.82
N GLU A 105 -7.21 32.81 48.96
CA GLU A 105 -6.23 33.12 47.91
C GLU A 105 -5.23 31.98 47.69
N ALA A 106 -4.78 31.32 48.76
CA ALA A 106 -3.88 30.17 48.67
C ALA A 106 -4.56 28.94 48.03
N GLU A 107 -5.83 28.68 48.34
CA GLU A 107 -6.62 27.61 47.74
C GLU A 107 -6.92 27.89 46.26
N ALA A 108 -7.16 29.15 45.89
CA ALA A 108 -7.38 29.55 44.49
C ALA A 108 -6.11 29.42 43.64
N GLU A 109 -4.93 29.77 44.16
CA GLU A 109 -3.65 29.58 43.46
C GLU A 109 -3.24 28.09 43.40
N ALA A 110 -3.53 27.32 44.44
CA ALA A 110 -3.35 25.86 44.42
C ALA A 110 -4.25 25.18 43.37
N ALA A 111 -5.51 25.63 43.25
CA ALA A 111 -6.44 25.12 42.23
C ALA A 111 -5.99 25.43 40.80
N LYS A 112 -5.48 26.65 40.53
CA LYS A 112 -4.93 27.00 39.21
C LYS A 112 -3.67 26.21 38.86
N LYS A 113 -2.79 25.98 39.84
CA LYS A 113 -1.57 25.18 39.63
C LYS A 113 -1.91 23.72 39.33
N ALA A 114 -2.89 23.15 40.04
CA ALA A 114 -3.38 21.80 39.78
C ALA A 114 -4.03 21.67 38.39
N ASP A 115 -4.81 22.66 37.95
CA ASP A 115 -5.43 22.67 36.61
C ASP A 115 -4.38 22.77 35.49
N ALA A 116 -3.33 23.59 35.69
CA ALA A 116 -2.22 23.73 34.75
C ALA A 116 -1.35 22.46 34.67
N GLU A 117 -1.09 21.80 35.80
CA GLU A 117 -0.36 20.51 35.85
C GLU A 117 -1.18 19.41 35.17
N ALA A 118 -2.48 19.31 35.44
CA ALA A 118 -3.36 18.33 34.80
C ALA A 118 -3.45 18.53 33.28
N LYS A 119 -3.50 19.80 32.81
CA LYS A 119 -3.48 20.10 31.38
C LYS A 119 -2.15 19.75 30.71
N ALA A 120 -1.03 20.01 31.38
CA ALA A 120 0.30 19.67 30.86
C ALA A 120 0.51 18.15 30.76
N GLU A 121 0.03 17.39 31.74
CA GLU A 121 0.04 15.92 31.71
C GLU A 121 -0.85 15.37 30.60
N ALA A 122 -2.05 15.94 30.41
CA ALA A 122 -2.95 15.55 29.33
C ALA A 122 -2.35 15.85 27.93
N ASP A 123 -1.72 17.01 27.75
CA ASP A 123 -1.06 17.39 26.49
C ASP A 123 0.17 16.47 26.22
N ALA A 124 0.93 16.12 27.25
CA ALA A 124 2.07 15.20 27.14
C ALA A 124 1.64 13.76 26.84
N GLN A 125 0.54 13.29 27.45
CA GLN A 125 -0.02 11.97 27.17
C GLN A 125 -0.59 11.90 25.76
N ALA A 126 -1.30 12.95 25.31
CA ALA A 126 -1.80 13.03 23.94
C ALA A 126 -0.67 13.05 22.90
N SER A 127 0.45 13.72 23.19
CA SER A 127 1.64 13.71 22.31
C SER A 127 2.27 12.32 22.23
N GLN A 128 2.44 11.64 23.36
CA GLN A 128 3.00 10.27 23.38
C GLN A 128 2.09 9.26 22.68
N GLU A 129 0.77 9.38 22.85
CA GLU A 129 -0.19 8.52 22.17
C GLU A 129 -0.20 8.76 20.65
N ALA A 130 -0.05 10.02 20.21
CA ALA A 130 0.08 10.36 18.80
C ALA A 130 1.39 9.83 18.19
N GLU A 131 2.52 9.94 18.89
CA GLU A 131 3.80 9.39 18.46
C GLU A 131 3.77 7.87 18.36
N ALA A 132 3.24 7.18 19.38
CA ALA A 132 3.09 5.72 19.37
C ALA A 132 2.18 5.23 18.23
N LYS A 133 1.11 5.97 17.93
CA LYS A 133 0.22 5.67 16.80
C LYS A 133 0.93 5.85 15.45
N ALA A 134 1.71 6.91 15.29
CA ALA A 134 2.46 7.17 14.06
C ALA A 134 3.55 6.11 13.82
N GLU A 135 4.25 5.69 14.88
CA GLU A 135 5.26 4.63 14.79
C GLU A 135 4.63 3.27 14.43
N ALA A 136 3.49 2.93 15.05
CA ALA A 136 2.76 1.70 14.72
C ALA A 136 2.21 1.69 13.28
N GLU A 137 1.74 2.84 12.76
CA GLU A 137 1.30 2.97 11.37
C GLU A 137 2.48 2.80 10.39
N ALA A 138 3.63 3.41 10.68
CA ALA A 138 4.82 3.28 9.86
C ALA A 138 5.36 1.83 9.83
N GLU A 139 5.34 1.14 10.98
CA GLU A 139 5.75 -0.27 11.05
C GLU A 139 4.79 -1.18 10.28
N ALA A 140 3.48 -0.94 10.37
CA ALA A 140 2.48 -1.68 9.61
C ALA A 140 2.63 -1.46 8.08
N GLU A 141 2.93 -0.24 7.64
CA GLU A 141 3.19 0.06 6.23
C GLU A 141 4.47 -0.62 5.72
N ALA A 142 5.53 -0.63 6.54
CA ALA A 142 6.77 -1.33 6.22
C ALA A 142 6.56 -2.84 6.07
N GLN A 143 5.82 -3.47 6.99
CA GLN A 143 5.49 -4.90 6.93
C GLN A 143 4.63 -5.23 5.69
N ALA A 144 3.63 -4.40 5.38
CA ALA A 144 2.81 -4.59 4.19
C ALA A 144 3.61 -4.46 2.89
N ALA A 145 4.59 -3.54 2.84
CA ALA A 145 5.49 -3.40 1.71
C ALA A 145 6.43 -4.60 1.55
N GLU A 146 6.94 -5.16 2.66
CA GLU A 146 7.75 -6.38 2.65
C GLU A 146 6.96 -7.59 2.15
N GLU A 147 5.74 -7.78 2.64
CA GLU A 147 4.87 -8.87 2.19
C GLU A 147 4.50 -8.74 0.70
N ALA A 148 4.21 -7.51 0.24
CA ALA A 148 3.99 -7.23 -1.17
C ALA A 148 5.25 -7.50 -2.03
N ALA A 149 6.45 -7.25 -1.49
CA ALA A 149 7.71 -7.51 -2.18
C ALA A 149 8.02 -9.01 -2.29
N ALA A 150 7.68 -9.80 -1.26
CA ALA A 150 7.83 -11.26 -1.24
C ALA A 150 6.95 -11.98 -2.27
N GLY A 151 5.85 -11.35 -2.67
CA GLY A 151 4.93 -11.85 -3.68
C GLY A 151 4.00 -12.96 -3.19
N THR A 152 3.02 -13.30 -4.01
CA THR A 152 2.06 -14.36 -3.71
C THR A 152 2.68 -15.75 -3.84
N VAL A 153 2.01 -16.77 -3.30
CA VAL A 153 2.43 -18.17 -3.51
C VAL A 153 2.46 -18.55 -5.00
N SER A 154 1.52 -18.03 -5.81
CA SER A 154 1.51 -18.24 -7.27
C SER A 154 2.75 -17.66 -7.93
N GLN A 155 3.11 -16.44 -7.56
CA GLN A 155 4.31 -15.73 -8.02
C GLN A 155 5.61 -16.47 -7.67
N GLN A 156 5.72 -16.95 -6.43
CA GLN A 156 6.87 -17.72 -5.98
C GLN A 156 6.98 -19.08 -6.69
N ASN A 157 5.85 -19.74 -6.98
CA ASN A 157 5.82 -20.97 -7.76
C ASN A 157 6.24 -20.71 -9.22
N ALA A 158 5.74 -19.64 -9.84
CA ALA A 158 6.15 -19.23 -11.18
C ALA A 158 7.64 -18.94 -11.26
N LEU A 159 8.22 -18.28 -10.23
CA LEU A 159 9.65 -18.02 -10.13
C LEU A 159 10.46 -19.32 -10.13
N ARG A 160 10.08 -20.28 -9.28
CA ARG A 160 10.76 -21.59 -9.23
C ARG A 160 10.61 -22.37 -10.54
N SER A 161 9.43 -22.35 -11.16
CA SER A 161 9.23 -22.94 -12.50
C SER A 161 10.18 -22.30 -13.52
N ALA A 162 10.29 -20.97 -13.51
CA ALA A 162 11.15 -20.23 -14.42
C ALA A 162 12.64 -20.59 -14.24
N GLU A 163 13.11 -20.70 -13.00
CA GLU A 163 14.47 -21.18 -12.67
C GLU A 163 14.71 -22.60 -13.22
N ASN A 164 13.80 -23.53 -12.96
CA ASN A 164 13.91 -24.91 -13.44
C ASN A 164 13.96 -24.99 -14.97
N TYR A 165 13.21 -24.13 -15.68
CA TYR A 165 13.25 -24.07 -17.13
C TYR A 165 14.62 -23.63 -17.65
N LEU A 166 15.19 -22.57 -17.06
CA LEU A 166 16.50 -22.04 -17.45
C LEU A 166 17.67 -22.99 -17.11
N ASP A 167 17.47 -23.90 -16.15
CA ASP A 167 18.42 -24.97 -15.85
C ASP A 167 18.43 -26.08 -16.92
N PHE A 168 17.30 -26.28 -17.62
CA PHE A 168 17.16 -27.36 -18.61
C PHE A 168 17.35 -26.88 -20.07
N THR A 169 16.85 -25.70 -20.41
CA THR A 169 16.93 -25.16 -21.77
C THR A 169 17.00 -23.64 -21.77
N ALA A 170 17.57 -23.09 -22.84
CA ALA A 170 17.66 -21.65 -23.02
C ALA A 170 16.31 -21.05 -23.44
N PHE A 171 16.00 -19.87 -22.91
CA PHE A 171 14.83 -19.08 -23.29
C PHE A 171 15.18 -17.61 -23.46
N SER A 172 14.45 -16.94 -24.35
CA SER A 172 14.32 -15.49 -24.32
C SER A 172 13.44 -15.07 -23.14
N ARG A 173 13.54 -13.82 -22.69
CA ARG A 173 12.64 -13.29 -21.64
C ARG A 173 11.16 -13.49 -21.99
N PRO A 174 10.65 -13.04 -23.16
CA PRO A 174 9.25 -13.26 -23.51
C PRO A 174 8.92 -14.74 -23.70
N GLY A 175 9.84 -15.54 -24.27
CA GLY A 175 9.61 -16.98 -24.44
C GLY A 175 9.44 -17.72 -23.12
N LEU A 176 10.18 -17.34 -22.07
CA LEU A 176 10.01 -17.90 -20.73
C LEU A 176 8.68 -17.48 -20.10
N ILE A 177 8.23 -16.24 -20.32
CA ILE A 177 6.92 -15.78 -19.87
C ILE A 177 5.81 -16.58 -20.54
N ASP A 178 5.85 -16.72 -21.87
CA ASP A 178 4.87 -17.48 -22.65
C ASP A 178 4.83 -18.96 -22.22
N GLN A 179 5.98 -19.54 -21.89
CA GLN A 179 6.08 -20.90 -21.36
C GLN A 179 5.35 -21.05 -20.02
N LEU A 180 5.50 -20.10 -19.09
CA LEU A 180 4.80 -20.11 -17.81
C LEU A 180 3.30 -19.86 -17.99
N GLU A 181 2.89 -18.98 -18.91
CA GLU A 181 1.47 -18.80 -19.25
C GLU A 181 0.85 -20.09 -19.80
N PHE A 182 1.59 -20.83 -20.63
CA PHE A 182 1.15 -22.13 -21.13
C PHE A 182 0.94 -23.15 -20.00
N GLU A 183 1.73 -23.09 -18.93
CA GLU A 183 1.54 -23.89 -17.71
C GLU A 183 0.34 -23.45 -16.84
N GLY A 184 -0.29 -22.33 -17.18
CA GLY A 184 -1.48 -21.82 -16.51
C GLY A 184 -1.21 -20.73 -15.47
N TYR A 185 0.02 -20.22 -15.36
CA TYR A 185 0.28 -19.01 -14.59
C TYR A 185 -0.40 -17.81 -15.26
N SER A 186 -0.82 -16.84 -14.45
CA SER A 186 -1.32 -15.58 -15.00
C SER A 186 -0.17 -14.79 -15.63
N THR A 187 -0.44 -13.98 -16.65
CA THR A 187 0.55 -13.05 -17.23
C THR A 187 1.24 -12.20 -16.17
N ALA A 188 0.50 -11.77 -15.14
CA ALA A 188 1.03 -10.99 -14.05
C ALA A 188 2.05 -11.80 -13.21
N ASP A 189 1.73 -13.05 -12.87
CA ASP A 189 2.62 -13.90 -12.07
C ASP A 189 3.84 -14.34 -12.87
N ALA A 190 3.67 -14.69 -14.15
CA ALA A 190 4.76 -15.06 -15.04
C ALA A 190 5.73 -13.90 -15.27
N THR A 191 5.22 -12.70 -15.53
CA THR A 191 6.06 -11.49 -15.67
C THR A 191 6.76 -11.16 -14.36
N TRP A 192 6.04 -11.20 -13.24
CA TRP A 192 6.59 -10.94 -11.90
C TRP A 192 7.76 -11.88 -11.58
N ALA A 193 7.62 -13.16 -11.95
CA ALA A 193 8.62 -14.19 -11.74
C ALA A 193 9.86 -13.93 -12.59
N VAL A 194 9.68 -13.78 -13.90
CA VAL A 194 10.80 -13.59 -14.83
C VAL A 194 11.57 -12.28 -14.55
N ASP A 195 10.90 -11.23 -14.08
CA ASP A 195 11.54 -9.95 -13.73
C ASP A 195 12.38 -9.98 -12.45
N ARG A 196 12.21 -11.01 -11.62
CA ARG A 196 13.00 -11.22 -10.39
C ARG A 196 14.18 -12.15 -10.58
N LEU A 197 14.25 -12.83 -11.73
CA LEU A 197 15.39 -13.65 -12.06
C LEU A 197 16.62 -12.78 -12.31
N THR A 198 17.76 -13.20 -11.75
CA THR A 198 19.06 -12.63 -12.11
C THR A 198 19.64 -13.45 -13.27
N VAL A 199 19.27 -13.08 -14.51
CA VAL A 199 19.62 -13.83 -15.72
C VAL A 199 20.34 -12.93 -16.72
N ASP A 200 21.45 -13.43 -17.26
CA ASP A 200 22.07 -12.84 -18.44
C ASP A 200 21.38 -13.35 -19.69
N TRP A 201 20.50 -12.51 -20.26
CA TRP A 201 19.75 -12.83 -21.46
C TRP A 201 20.63 -12.94 -22.72
N LYS A 202 21.83 -12.36 -22.73
CA LYS A 202 22.80 -12.58 -23.82
C LYS A 202 23.41 -13.97 -23.71
N GLU A 203 23.74 -14.42 -22.50
CA GLU A 203 24.19 -15.79 -22.25
C GLU A 203 23.12 -16.83 -22.63
N GLN A 204 21.84 -16.54 -22.35
CA GLN A 204 20.74 -17.39 -22.82
C GLN A 204 20.68 -17.45 -24.36
N ALA A 205 20.95 -16.35 -25.07
CA ALA A 205 21.03 -16.36 -26.52
C ALA A 205 22.21 -17.20 -27.03
N VAL A 206 23.38 -17.17 -26.37
CA VAL A 206 24.54 -18.03 -26.70
C VAL A 206 24.15 -19.50 -26.59
N LYS A 207 23.52 -19.88 -25.47
CA LYS A 207 23.06 -21.26 -25.24
C LYS A 207 22.02 -21.70 -26.28
N SER A 208 21.04 -20.85 -26.61
CA SER A 208 20.05 -21.15 -27.64
C SER A 208 20.71 -21.34 -29.01
N ALA A 209 21.60 -20.42 -29.41
CA ALA A 209 22.33 -20.51 -30.67
C ALA A 209 23.16 -21.80 -30.78
N ALA A 210 23.89 -22.17 -29.72
CA ALA A 210 24.66 -23.40 -29.66
C ALA A 210 23.74 -24.64 -29.78
N ASN A 211 22.65 -24.68 -29.00
CA ASN A 211 21.69 -25.78 -29.05
C ASN A 211 21.11 -25.96 -30.47
N TYR A 212 20.77 -24.88 -31.17
CA TYR A 212 20.31 -24.98 -32.56
C TYR A 212 21.34 -25.61 -33.48
N LEU A 213 22.60 -25.22 -33.35
CA LEU A 213 23.69 -25.73 -34.19
C LEU A 213 24.05 -27.19 -33.91
N ASP A 214 23.79 -27.67 -32.69
CA ASP A 214 23.96 -29.10 -32.35
C ASP A 214 22.99 -30.00 -33.11
N PHE A 215 21.79 -29.50 -33.45
CA PHE A 215 20.75 -30.29 -34.13
C PHE A 215 20.58 -29.97 -35.61
N THR A 216 20.89 -28.75 -36.06
CA THR A 216 20.65 -28.30 -37.44
C THR A 216 21.66 -27.23 -37.85
N SER A 217 22.09 -27.28 -39.10
CA SER A 217 22.97 -26.25 -39.65
C SER A 217 22.19 -24.97 -39.99
N PHE A 218 22.73 -23.82 -39.57
CA PHE A 218 22.21 -22.50 -39.92
C PHE A 218 23.29 -21.62 -40.56
N SER A 219 22.88 -20.66 -41.38
CA SER A 219 23.73 -19.50 -41.69
C SER A 219 23.72 -18.52 -40.52
N ARG A 220 24.75 -17.68 -40.39
CA ARG A 220 24.81 -16.64 -39.33
C ARG A 220 23.52 -15.81 -39.28
N GLN A 221 23.10 -15.26 -40.42
CA GLN A 221 21.87 -14.44 -40.47
C GLN A 221 20.62 -15.25 -40.15
N GLY A 222 20.51 -16.47 -40.67
CA GLY A 222 19.35 -17.32 -40.42
C GLY A 222 19.19 -17.68 -38.94
N LEU A 223 20.30 -17.92 -38.23
CA LEU A 223 20.25 -18.18 -36.80
C LEU A 223 19.88 -16.93 -35.99
N ILE A 224 20.40 -15.76 -36.38
CA ILE A 224 20.00 -14.48 -35.75
C ILE A 224 18.49 -14.26 -35.90
N ASP A 225 17.96 -14.44 -37.10
CA ASP A 225 16.53 -14.28 -37.38
C ASP A 225 15.68 -15.27 -36.57
N GLN A 226 16.17 -16.51 -36.41
CA GLN A 226 15.51 -17.52 -35.59
C GLN A 226 15.44 -17.11 -34.12
N LEU A 227 16.55 -16.67 -33.53
CA LEU A 227 16.56 -16.21 -32.13
C LEU A 227 15.68 -14.96 -31.93
N VAL A 228 15.66 -14.04 -32.90
CA VAL A 228 14.74 -12.89 -32.86
C VAL A 228 13.28 -13.34 -32.92
N PHE A 229 12.96 -14.34 -33.74
CA PHE A 229 11.62 -14.93 -33.78
C PHE A 229 11.21 -15.56 -32.45
N GLU A 230 12.15 -16.17 -31.73
CA GLU A 230 11.94 -16.69 -30.36
C GLU A 230 11.86 -15.59 -29.30
N GLY A 231 11.98 -14.32 -29.68
CA GLY A 231 11.78 -13.18 -28.79
C GLY A 231 13.06 -12.65 -28.13
N PHE A 232 14.25 -13.09 -28.56
CA PHE A 232 15.47 -12.36 -28.23
C PHE A 232 15.48 -11.00 -28.94
N THR A 233 16.08 -10.00 -28.30
CA THR A 233 16.39 -8.74 -29.01
C THR A 233 17.43 -9.00 -30.09
N ALA A 234 17.44 -8.16 -31.14
CA ALA A 234 18.43 -8.27 -32.21
C ALA A 234 19.88 -8.25 -31.67
N GLU A 235 20.15 -7.46 -30.64
CA GLU A 235 21.47 -7.41 -29.99
C GLU A 235 21.82 -8.70 -29.24
N GLN A 236 20.88 -9.30 -28.51
CA GLN A 236 21.08 -10.58 -27.83
C GLN A 236 21.30 -11.70 -28.84
N ALA A 237 20.44 -11.79 -29.86
CA ALA A 237 20.55 -12.79 -30.91
C ALA A 237 21.89 -12.68 -31.66
N THR A 238 22.27 -11.47 -32.07
CA THR A 238 23.56 -11.23 -32.74
C THR A 238 24.73 -11.64 -31.86
N TYR A 239 24.73 -11.20 -30.59
CA TYR A 239 25.77 -11.58 -29.64
C TYR A 239 25.85 -13.10 -29.46
N GLY A 240 24.71 -13.77 -29.29
CA GLY A 240 24.61 -15.22 -29.11
C GLY A 240 25.24 -15.98 -30.27
N VAL A 241 24.89 -15.60 -31.50
CA VAL A 241 25.43 -16.22 -32.72
C VAL A 241 26.91 -15.92 -32.92
N ASP A 242 27.39 -14.72 -32.58
CA ASP A 242 28.81 -14.38 -32.68
C ASP A 242 29.70 -15.24 -31.74
N GLN A 243 29.13 -15.84 -30.69
CA GLN A 243 29.86 -16.76 -29.81
C GLN A 243 29.95 -18.20 -30.33
N THR A 244 29.24 -18.55 -31.41
CA THR A 244 29.24 -19.94 -31.94
C THR A 244 30.26 -20.20 -33.06
N GLY A 245 30.98 -19.15 -33.50
CA GLY A 245 31.98 -19.23 -34.56
C GLY A 245 31.44 -19.05 -35.99
N LEU A 246 30.18 -18.62 -36.12
CA LEU A 246 29.54 -18.25 -37.40
C LEU A 246 29.80 -16.80 -37.84
#